data_AF-A0A371PJT7-F1
#
_entry.id   AF-A0A371PJT7-F1
#
_cell.length_a   1.000
_cell.length_b   1.000
_cell.length_c   1.000
_cell.angle_alpha   90.00
_cell.angle_beta   90.00
_cell.angle_gamma   90.00
#
_symmetry.space_group_name_H-M   'P 1'
#
loop_
_entity.id
_entity.type
_entity.pdbx_description
1 polymer ?
#
loop_
_entity_poly.entity_id
_entity_poly.type
_entity_poly.pdbx_seq_one_letter_code
_entity_poly.pdbx_strand_id
1 'polypeptide(L)'
;MNKKALAAAALALSLLVAGCSQNTGTTNPSSSANGQPEASATPKPTKKPNKKWEEAQNLALDHVNIYINGDDVAEKQKYVEKSVNPEVASLFLLGAASIRKEEEKFKNPFVAETVDFTGDNGAKGTLTLIKAEGDREIIVLVMDAKVTFAFFNENNNEEMQENYEKMRANFKN
;
A
#
# COMPACT_ATOMS: atom_id res chain seq x y z
N MET A 1 35.14 -22.97 30.67
CA MET A 1 36.24 -22.00 30.43
C MET A 1 36.96 -22.42 29.16
N ASN A 2 37.03 -21.55 28.16
CA ASN A 2 38.15 -21.40 27.22
C ASN A 2 38.00 -20.04 26.51
N LYS A 3 39.11 -19.33 26.42
CA LYS A 3 39.23 -17.89 26.19
C LYS A 3 39.77 -17.59 24.78
N LYS A 4 39.53 -16.34 24.34
CA LYS A 4 40.23 -15.54 23.29
C LYS A 4 39.73 -15.79 21.86
N ALA A 5 39.56 -14.82 20.95
CA ALA A 5 39.97 -13.41 20.81
C ALA A 5 38.90 -12.70 19.92
N LEU A 6 38.46 -11.46 20.17
CA LEU A 6 39.06 -10.14 19.90
C LEU A 6 39.28 -9.84 18.41
N ALA A 7 38.46 -8.95 17.83
CA ALA A 7 38.89 -7.83 16.96
C ALA A 7 37.69 -6.97 16.51
N ALA A 8 37.79 -5.67 16.77
CA ALA A 8 36.96 -4.62 16.21
C ALA A 8 37.52 -4.19 14.85
N ALA A 9 36.66 -3.71 13.94
CA ALA A 9 37.08 -2.86 12.84
C ALA A 9 35.95 -1.90 12.45
N ALA A 10 36.20 -0.63 12.72
CA ALA A 10 35.43 0.52 12.25
C ALA A 10 35.56 0.65 10.72
N LEU A 11 34.51 1.11 10.07
CA LEU A 11 34.58 1.61 8.69
C LEU A 11 33.96 3.00 8.60
N ALA A 12 34.77 3.86 8.00
CA ALA A 12 34.78 5.30 8.07
C ALA A 12 33.55 5.98 7.49
N LEU A 13 33.15 7.05 8.18
CA LEU A 13 32.29 8.11 7.68
C LEU A 13 33.17 9.15 6.96
N SER A 14 32.95 9.37 5.67
CA SER A 14 33.26 10.64 5.01
C SER A 14 32.75 10.65 3.56
N LEU A 15 31.94 11.65 3.22
CA LEU A 15 32.27 12.67 2.22
C LEU A 15 31.13 13.70 2.13
N LEU A 16 31.50 14.96 2.36
CA LEU A 16 30.73 16.17 2.09
C LEU A 16 30.86 16.56 0.61
N VAL A 17 30.11 17.62 0.24
CA VAL A 17 30.17 18.46 -0.99
C VAL A 17 29.21 17.95 -2.09
N ALA A 18 28.25 18.70 -2.63
CA ALA A 18 28.17 20.15 -2.88
C ALA A 18 26.75 20.71 -2.68
N GLY A 19 26.67 21.89 -2.07
CA GLY A 19 25.58 22.84 -2.24
C GLY A 19 26.07 24.04 -3.07
N CYS A 20 25.15 24.59 -3.87
CA CYS A 20 25.13 25.86 -4.63
C CYS A 20 24.43 25.59 -5.97
N SER A 21 23.67 26.46 -6.59
CA SER A 21 22.87 27.63 -6.19
C SER A 21 22.18 28.04 -7.50
N GLN A 22 20.93 28.49 -7.37
CA GLN A 22 20.31 29.54 -8.17
C GLN A 22 20.39 29.44 -9.71
N ASN A 23 19.23 29.15 -10.32
CA ASN A 23 18.87 29.82 -11.56
C ASN A 23 17.52 30.52 -11.38
N THR A 24 17.57 31.76 -10.90
CA THR A 24 16.48 32.73 -11.01
C THR A 24 16.48 33.28 -12.42
N GLY A 25 15.47 32.94 -13.21
CA GLY A 25 15.24 33.45 -14.54
C GLY A 25 13.75 33.67 -14.78
N THR A 26 13.26 34.75 -14.18
CA THR A 26 11.94 35.36 -14.38
C THR A 26 11.61 35.53 -15.87
N THR A 27 10.38 35.19 -16.29
CA THR A 27 9.45 36.09 -17.01
C THR A 27 8.16 35.35 -17.36
N ASN A 28 7.09 35.76 -16.70
CA ASN A 28 5.72 35.86 -17.23
C ASN A 28 5.16 37.16 -16.60
N PRO A 29 4.08 37.81 -17.10
CA PRO A 29 3.17 37.40 -18.17
C PRO A 29 2.75 38.56 -19.13
N SER A 30 2.06 38.24 -20.22
CA SER A 30 1.04 39.12 -20.86
C SER A 30 0.26 38.28 -21.88
N SER A 31 -0.90 37.72 -21.53
CA SER A 31 -2.28 38.28 -21.58
C SER A 31 -2.92 38.34 -22.98
N SER A 32 -4.01 37.55 -23.10
CA SER A 32 -5.25 37.78 -23.88
C SER A 32 -5.19 37.62 -25.41
N ALA A 33 -6.15 37.01 -26.11
CA ALA A 33 -7.45 36.44 -25.76
C ALA A 33 -8.00 35.53 -26.89
N ASN A 34 -8.99 34.73 -26.51
CA ASN A 34 -10.16 34.30 -27.26
C ASN A 34 -10.05 33.14 -28.27
N GLY A 35 -10.77 32.06 -27.96
CA GLY A 35 -10.99 30.91 -28.83
C GLY A 35 -11.63 29.74 -28.08
N GLN A 36 -12.90 29.88 -27.70
CA GLN A 36 -13.75 28.75 -27.32
C GLN A 36 -14.03 27.91 -28.58
N PRO A 37 -13.86 26.58 -28.49
CA PRO A 37 -15.03 25.73 -28.71
C PRO A 37 -15.17 24.67 -27.62
N GLU A 38 -16.44 24.32 -27.37
CA GLU A 38 -16.89 23.21 -26.53
C GLU A 38 -16.04 21.96 -26.73
N ALA A 39 -15.47 21.46 -25.63
CA ALA A 39 -14.96 20.11 -25.53
C ALA A 39 -15.70 19.42 -24.40
N SER A 40 -16.55 18.47 -24.80
CA SER A 40 -17.20 17.47 -23.97
C SER A 40 -16.23 16.94 -22.91
N ALA A 41 -16.56 17.17 -21.63
CA ALA A 41 -15.77 16.74 -20.50
C ALA A 41 -15.93 15.23 -20.29
N THR A 42 -15.21 14.43 -21.08
CA THR A 42 -14.84 13.08 -20.65
C THR A 42 -13.91 13.23 -19.44
N PRO A 43 -14.21 12.64 -18.26
CA PRO A 43 -13.30 12.72 -17.12
C PRO A 43 -12.01 11.97 -17.48
N LYS A 44 -10.95 12.72 -17.78
CA LYS A 44 -9.60 12.19 -17.89
C LYS A 44 -9.12 11.85 -16.47
N PRO A 45 -8.64 10.62 -16.20
CA PRO A 45 -8.02 10.32 -14.92
C PRO A 45 -6.78 11.20 -14.78
N THR A 46 -6.90 12.26 -13.99
CA THR A 46 -5.87 13.29 -13.83
C THR A 46 -5.08 12.98 -12.57
N LYS A 47 -4.23 11.96 -12.62
CA LYS A 47 -3.06 11.85 -11.73
C LYS A 47 -2.03 10.95 -12.40
N LYS A 48 -0.85 11.51 -12.65
CA LYS A 48 0.38 10.75 -12.97
C LYS A 48 0.60 9.71 -11.85
N PRO A 49 1.03 8.47 -12.14
CA PRO A 49 1.21 7.45 -11.12
C PRO A 49 2.14 7.97 -10.03
N ASN A 50 1.65 8.03 -8.80
CA ASN A 50 2.50 8.28 -7.65
C ASN A 50 3.31 7.01 -7.41
N LYS A 51 4.66 7.08 -7.47
CA LYS A 51 5.53 5.90 -7.27
C LYS A 51 5.21 5.15 -5.97
N LYS A 52 4.82 5.87 -4.91
CA LYS A 52 4.37 5.27 -3.64
C LYS A 52 3.14 4.38 -3.82
N TRP A 53 2.23 4.74 -4.72
CA TRP A 53 1.04 3.94 -5.00
C TRP A 53 1.39 2.65 -5.72
N GLU A 54 2.36 2.65 -6.64
CA GLU A 54 2.81 1.43 -7.32
C GLU A 54 3.36 0.40 -6.32
N GLU A 55 4.21 0.84 -5.38
CA GLU A 55 4.72 -0.02 -4.31
C GLU A 55 3.60 -0.57 -3.41
N ALA A 56 2.64 0.29 -3.03
CA ALA A 56 1.49 -0.12 -2.23
C ALA A 56 0.54 -1.07 -2.97
N GLN A 57 0.38 -0.89 -4.28
CA GLN A 57 -0.42 -1.75 -5.15
C GLN A 57 0.18 -3.15 -5.24
N ASN A 58 1.50 -3.24 -5.45
CA ASN A 58 2.21 -4.51 -5.46
C ASN A 58 2.11 -5.21 -4.10
N LEU A 59 2.33 -4.49 -3.00
CA LEU A 59 2.17 -5.06 -1.65
C LEU A 59 0.75 -5.57 -1.38
N ALA A 60 -0.27 -4.85 -1.84
CA ALA A 60 -1.66 -5.26 -1.69
C ALA A 60 -2.00 -6.50 -2.53
N LEU A 61 -1.52 -6.58 -3.78
CA LEU A 61 -1.69 -7.78 -4.61
C LEU A 61 -0.94 -8.98 -4.04
N ASP A 62 0.30 -8.80 -3.59
CA ASP A 62 1.08 -9.85 -2.92
C ASP A 62 0.39 -10.29 -1.64
N HIS A 63 -0.22 -9.37 -0.90
CA HIS A 63 -1.02 -9.72 0.27
C HIS A 63 -2.14 -10.69 -0.09
N VAL A 64 -2.88 -10.40 -1.17
CA VAL A 64 -3.98 -11.27 -1.62
C VAL A 64 -3.45 -12.59 -2.16
N ASN A 65 -2.45 -12.56 -3.04
CA ASN A 65 -1.97 -13.75 -3.73
C ASN A 65 -1.15 -14.69 -2.83
N ILE A 66 -0.24 -14.14 -2.02
CA ILE A 66 0.67 -14.93 -1.18
C ILE A 66 0.02 -15.21 0.17
N TYR A 67 -0.44 -14.18 0.87
CA TYR A 67 -0.89 -14.35 2.26
C TYR A 67 -2.34 -14.88 2.36
N ILE A 68 -3.26 -14.29 1.60
CA ILE A 68 -4.68 -14.66 1.69
C ILE A 68 -5.01 -15.94 0.91
N ASN A 69 -4.58 -16.02 -0.35
CA ASN A 69 -4.88 -17.15 -1.24
C ASN A 69 -3.85 -18.29 -1.17
N GLY A 70 -2.68 -18.05 -0.59
CA GLY A 70 -1.58 -19.02 -0.57
C GLY A 70 -1.87 -20.23 0.33
N ASP A 71 -1.41 -21.39 -0.13
CA ASP A 71 -1.53 -22.66 0.58
C ASP A 71 -0.22 -23.08 1.28
N ASP A 72 0.91 -22.43 0.96
CA ASP A 72 2.21 -22.66 1.60
C ASP A 72 2.36 -21.80 2.87
N VAL A 73 2.23 -22.44 4.03
CA VAL A 73 2.35 -21.77 5.34
C VAL A 73 3.74 -21.14 5.53
N ALA A 74 4.82 -21.76 5.05
CA ALA A 74 6.16 -21.22 5.20
C ALA A 74 6.38 -19.98 4.31
N GLU A 75 5.78 -19.97 3.12
CA GLU A 75 5.77 -18.79 2.26
C GLU A 75 4.98 -17.63 2.90
N LYS A 76 3.81 -17.92 3.46
CA LYS A 76 3.00 -16.94 4.20
C LYS A 76 3.76 -16.35 5.38
N GLN A 77 4.43 -17.17 6.18
CA GLN A 77 5.24 -16.69 7.30
C GLN A 77 6.38 -15.76 6.86
N LYS A 78 7.12 -16.14 5.80
CA LYS A 78 8.17 -15.30 5.21
C LYS A 78 7.62 -13.98 4.67
N TYR A 79 6.41 -14.00 4.08
CA TYR A 79 5.74 -12.79 3.66
C TYR A 79 5.44 -11.88 4.85
N VAL A 80 4.94 -12.42 5.96
CA VAL A 80 4.67 -11.64 7.18
C VAL A 80 5.94 -10.97 7.71
N GLU A 81 7.04 -11.71 7.82
CA GLU A 81 8.32 -11.16 8.27
C GLU A 81 8.83 -10.01 7.39
N LYS A 82 8.60 -10.08 6.08
CA LYS A 82 9.15 -9.14 5.10
C LYS A 82 8.24 -7.98 4.76
N SER A 83 6.94 -8.17 4.79
CA SER A 83 5.98 -7.26 4.14
C SER A 83 4.90 -6.74 5.06
N VAL A 84 4.72 -7.33 6.24
CA VAL A 84 3.75 -6.88 7.24
C VAL A 84 4.44 -5.96 8.26
N ASN A 85 3.69 -5.00 8.80
CA ASN A 85 4.18 -4.08 9.81
C ASN A 85 4.53 -4.88 11.10
N PRO A 86 5.75 -4.72 11.65
CA PRO A 86 6.20 -5.49 12.82
C PRO A 86 5.27 -5.41 14.03
N GLU A 87 4.57 -4.29 14.23
CA GLU A 87 3.67 -4.10 15.38
C GLU A 87 2.44 -5.01 15.34
N VAL A 88 2.01 -5.42 14.15
CA VAL A 88 0.86 -6.30 13.93
C VAL A 88 1.26 -7.69 13.42
N ALA A 89 2.54 -7.91 13.14
CA ALA A 89 3.04 -9.15 12.52
C ALA A 89 2.61 -10.41 13.29
N SER A 90 2.57 -10.38 14.62
CA SER A 90 2.13 -11.52 15.43
C SER A 90 0.68 -11.96 15.13
N LEU A 91 -0.22 -11.02 14.80
CA LEU A 91 -1.60 -11.33 14.42
C LEU A 91 -1.64 -12.03 13.05
N PHE A 92 -0.81 -11.59 12.10
CA PHE A 92 -0.70 -12.23 10.79
C PHE A 92 0.01 -13.59 10.87
N LEU A 93 1.00 -13.77 11.76
CA LEU A 93 1.62 -15.08 11.98
C LEU A 93 0.61 -16.09 12.54
N LEU A 94 -0.30 -15.66 13.42
CA LEU A 94 -1.39 -16.51 13.90
C LEU A 94 -2.33 -16.94 12.77
N GLY A 95 -2.64 -16.02 11.84
CA GLY A 95 -3.47 -16.29 10.67
C GLY A 95 -2.77 -17.08 9.56
N ALA A 96 -1.43 -17.14 9.53
CA ALA A 96 -0.67 -17.74 8.44
C ALA A 96 -0.92 -19.25 8.27
N ALA A 97 -1.28 -19.96 9.35
CA ALA A 97 -1.62 -21.38 9.30
C ALA A 97 -3.03 -21.65 8.77
N SER A 98 -3.89 -20.62 8.68
CA SER A 98 -5.24 -20.75 8.14
C SER A 98 -5.20 -20.77 6.61
N ILE A 99 -5.70 -21.85 6.02
CA ILE A 99 -5.82 -22.01 4.57
C ILE A 99 -7.30 -21.88 4.20
N ARG A 100 -7.60 -20.97 3.25
CA ARG A 100 -8.96 -20.78 2.76
C ARG A 100 -9.34 -21.89 1.79
N LYS A 101 -10.61 -22.26 1.77
CA LYS A 101 -11.11 -23.17 0.74
C LYS A 101 -11.02 -22.51 -0.63
N GLU A 102 -10.97 -23.30 -1.70
CA GLU A 102 -10.79 -22.80 -3.05
C GLU A 102 -11.91 -21.84 -3.49
N GLU A 103 -13.14 -22.10 -3.07
CA GLU A 103 -14.29 -21.23 -3.27
C GLU A 103 -14.22 -19.91 -2.48
N GLU A 104 -13.40 -19.86 -1.42
CA GLU A 104 -13.20 -18.69 -0.57
C GLU A 104 -11.98 -17.86 -1.00
N LYS A 105 -11.20 -18.30 -1.99
CA LYS A 105 -10.08 -17.51 -2.53
C LYS A 105 -10.55 -16.35 -3.40
N PHE A 106 -9.75 -15.29 -3.44
CA PHE A 106 -9.95 -14.14 -4.32
C PHE A 106 -9.47 -14.51 -5.71
N LYS A 107 -10.39 -14.88 -6.62
CA LYS A 107 -10.05 -15.29 -7.99
C LYS A 107 -9.83 -14.07 -8.88
N ASN A 108 -8.76 -14.12 -9.69
CA ASN A 108 -8.34 -13.06 -10.61
C ASN A 108 -8.31 -11.66 -9.94
N PRO A 109 -7.60 -11.50 -8.81
CA PRO A 109 -7.59 -10.23 -8.09
C PRO A 109 -6.86 -9.15 -8.89
N PHE A 110 -7.40 -7.94 -8.89
CA PHE A 110 -6.79 -6.77 -9.53
C PHE A 110 -6.97 -5.51 -8.69
N VAL A 111 -6.05 -4.56 -8.86
CA VAL A 111 -6.15 -3.23 -8.23
C VAL A 111 -7.23 -2.43 -8.95
N ALA A 112 -8.29 -2.06 -8.23
CA ALA A 112 -9.31 -1.16 -8.74
C ALA A 112 -8.94 0.30 -8.51
N GLU A 113 -8.48 0.64 -7.30
CA GLU A 113 -8.11 2.03 -6.95
C GLU A 113 -7.09 2.06 -5.82
N THR A 114 -6.32 3.14 -5.74
CA THR A 114 -5.44 3.44 -4.61
C THR A 114 -5.59 4.90 -4.22
N VAL A 115 -5.73 5.16 -2.93
CA VAL A 115 -5.88 6.51 -2.38
C VAL A 115 -4.90 6.74 -1.24
N ASP A 116 -4.51 8.00 -1.03
CA ASP A 116 -3.77 8.39 0.17
C ASP A 116 -4.70 8.29 1.38
N PHE A 117 -4.15 7.86 2.51
CA PHE A 117 -4.89 7.69 3.76
C PHE A 117 -4.20 8.43 4.90
N THR A 118 -5.00 9.03 5.79
CA THR A 118 -4.53 9.58 7.07
C THR A 118 -5.46 9.08 8.17
N GLY A 119 -4.91 8.31 9.11
CA GLY A 119 -5.65 7.81 10.26
C GLY A 119 -5.97 8.91 11.26
N ASP A 120 -6.86 8.61 12.21
CA ASP A 120 -7.34 9.56 13.22
C ASP A 120 -6.21 10.09 14.13
N ASN A 121 -5.12 9.32 14.27
CA ASN A 121 -3.89 9.72 14.98
C ASN A 121 -2.90 10.52 14.11
N GLY A 122 -3.27 10.89 12.88
CA GLY A 122 -2.43 11.60 11.92
C GLY A 122 -1.43 10.72 11.16
N ALA A 123 -1.41 9.41 11.41
CA ALA A 123 -0.52 8.50 10.72
C ALA A 123 -0.91 8.36 9.25
N LYS A 124 0.09 8.38 8.35
CA LYS A 124 -0.14 8.44 6.89
C LYS A 124 0.12 7.09 6.23
N GLY A 125 -0.70 6.74 5.27
CA GLY A 125 -0.60 5.51 4.52
C GLY A 125 -1.26 5.61 3.16
N THR A 126 -1.57 4.46 2.59
CA THR A 126 -2.39 4.30 1.39
C THR A 126 -3.41 3.19 1.63
N LEU A 127 -4.63 3.39 1.14
CA LEU A 127 -5.61 2.32 1.02
C LEU A 127 -5.62 1.87 -0.44
N THR A 128 -5.48 0.57 -0.66
CA THR A 128 -5.58 -0.05 -2.00
C THR A 128 -6.81 -0.94 -2.04
N LEU A 129 -7.76 -0.64 -2.92
CA LEU A 129 -8.92 -1.47 -3.18
C LEU A 129 -8.56 -2.53 -4.22
N ILE A 130 -8.61 -3.80 -3.82
CA ILE A 130 -8.53 -4.95 -4.71
C ILE A 130 -9.93 -5.49 -4.92
N LYS A 131 -10.28 -5.76 -6.18
CA LYS A 131 -11.50 -6.49 -6.56
C LYS A 131 -11.14 -7.85 -7.12
N ALA A 132 -12.05 -8.79 -6.99
CA ALA A 132 -11.95 -10.15 -7.52
C ALA A 132 -13.30 -10.58 -8.10
N GLU A 133 -13.34 -11.75 -8.73
CA GLU A 133 -14.59 -12.35 -9.23
C GLU A 133 -15.66 -12.47 -8.13
N GLY A 134 -16.94 -12.37 -8.52
CA GLY A 134 -18.07 -12.53 -7.62
C GLY A 134 -18.31 -11.34 -6.68
N ASP A 135 -18.06 -10.11 -7.16
CA ASP A 135 -18.22 -8.86 -6.39
C ASP A 135 -17.42 -8.82 -5.08
N ARG A 136 -16.34 -9.60 -5.03
CA ARG A 136 -15.43 -9.68 -3.88
C ARG A 136 -14.48 -8.49 -3.84
N GLU A 137 -14.38 -7.87 -2.67
CA GLU A 137 -13.51 -6.73 -2.44
C GLU A 137 -12.68 -6.92 -1.16
N ILE A 138 -11.42 -6.49 -1.24
CA ILE A 138 -10.53 -6.36 -0.09
C ILE A 138 -9.82 -5.02 -0.17
N ILE A 139 -9.82 -4.27 0.93
CA ILE A 139 -9.06 -3.03 1.06
C ILE A 139 -7.83 -3.34 1.90
N VAL A 140 -6.64 -3.07 1.35
CA VAL A 140 -5.38 -3.26 2.08
C VAL A 140 -4.84 -1.90 2.49
N LEU A 141 -4.59 -1.73 3.78
CA LEU A 141 -3.92 -0.57 4.35
C LEU A 141 -2.41 -0.81 4.38
N VAL A 142 -1.68 0.04 3.69
CA VAL A 142 -0.21 0.07 3.68
C VAL A 142 0.29 1.35 4.35
N MET A 143 1.10 1.20 5.38
CA MET A 143 1.75 2.29 6.11
C MET A 143 3.25 2.00 6.17
N ASP A 144 4.08 3.01 5.95
CA ASP A 144 5.55 2.86 5.92
C ASP A 144 6.04 1.70 5.03
N ALA A 145 5.41 1.54 3.86
CA ALA A 145 5.66 0.46 2.90
C ALA A 145 5.49 -0.96 3.50
N LYS A 146 4.62 -1.12 4.49
CA LYS A 146 4.25 -2.39 5.11
C LYS A 146 2.74 -2.54 5.19
N VAL A 147 2.24 -3.75 4.93
CA VAL A 147 0.83 -4.09 5.17
C VAL A 147 0.55 -4.00 6.66
N THR A 148 -0.46 -3.22 7.02
CA THR A 148 -0.84 -3.00 8.42
C THR A 148 -2.18 -3.66 8.72
N PHE A 149 -3.14 -3.60 7.79
CA PHE A 149 -4.43 -4.24 7.96
C PHE A 149 -5.11 -4.53 6.62
N ALA A 150 -6.07 -5.45 6.63
CA ALA A 150 -6.92 -5.72 5.47
C ALA A 150 -8.39 -5.81 5.90
N PHE A 151 -9.27 -5.23 5.09
CA PHE A 151 -10.71 -5.13 5.35
C PHE A 151 -11.46 -5.85 4.23
N PHE A 152 -12.39 -6.74 4.59
CA PHE A 152 -13.09 -7.62 3.65
C PHE A 152 -14.57 -7.21 3.57
N ASN A 153 -15.13 -7.18 2.37
CA ASN A 153 -16.57 -6.89 2.17
C ASN A 153 -17.48 -8.08 2.52
N GLU A 154 -16.88 -9.25 2.70
CA GLU A 154 -17.56 -10.46 3.14
C GLU A 154 -17.21 -10.73 4.60
N ASN A 155 -17.94 -10.09 5.51
CA ASN A 155 -17.79 -10.33 6.94
C ASN A 155 -19.14 -10.58 7.61
N ASN A 156 -19.18 -11.57 8.50
CA ASN A 156 -20.38 -11.89 9.29
C ASN A 156 -20.38 -11.23 10.68
N ASN A 157 -19.32 -10.48 11.01
CA ASN A 157 -19.20 -9.69 12.22
C ASN A 157 -19.51 -8.21 11.91
N GLU A 158 -20.48 -7.64 12.64
CA GLU A 158 -20.94 -6.26 12.44
C GLU A 158 -19.80 -5.23 12.55
N GLU A 159 -18.94 -5.33 13.56
CA GLU A 159 -17.81 -4.41 13.75
C GLU A 159 -16.82 -4.49 12.58
N MET A 160 -16.51 -5.69 12.09
CA MET A 160 -15.63 -5.85 10.94
C MET A 160 -16.26 -5.31 9.65
N GLN A 161 -17.57 -5.46 9.49
CA GLN A 161 -18.33 -4.90 8.37
C GLN A 161 -18.32 -3.36 8.41
N GLU A 162 -18.60 -2.76 9.56
CA GLU A 162 -18.53 -1.31 9.75
C GLU A 162 -17.13 -0.76 9.46
N ASN A 163 -16.08 -1.47 9.88
CA ASN A 163 -14.70 -1.11 9.59
C ASN A 163 -14.40 -1.16 8.08
N TYR A 164 -14.89 -2.19 7.37
CA TYR A 164 -14.80 -2.23 5.92
C TYR A 164 -15.50 -1.04 5.27
N GLU A 165 -16.74 -0.74 5.67
CA GLU A 165 -17.52 0.37 5.10
C GLU A 165 -16.85 1.73 5.35
N LYS A 166 -16.33 1.96 6.57
CA LYS A 166 -15.55 3.15 6.91
C LYS A 166 -14.35 3.31 5.99
N MET A 167 -13.61 2.24 5.72
CA MET A 167 -12.46 2.29 4.81
C MET A 167 -12.91 2.47 3.35
N ARG A 168 -13.97 1.77 2.93
CA ARG A 168 -14.49 1.80 1.56
C ARG A 168 -14.98 3.18 1.15
N ALA A 169 -15.46 3.99 2.09
CA ALA A 169 -15.88 5.36 1.88
C ALA A 169 -14.75 6.33 1.45
N ASN A 170 -13.48 5.94 1.54
CA ASN A 170 -12.35 6.76 1.09
C ASN A 170 -12.15 6.76 -0.44
N PHE A 171 -12.75 5.78 -1.12
CA PHE A 171 -12.65 5.63 -2.58
C PHE A 171 -13.78 6.40 -3.25
N LYS A 172 -13.48 7.04 -4.39
CA LYS A 172 -14.51 7.78 -5.12
C LYS A 172 -15.35 6.78 -5.91
N ASN A 173 -16.67 6.87 -5.78
CA ASN A 173 -17.61 6.08 -6.57
C ASN A 173 -17.41 6.31 -8.08
#